data_AF-A0A938R1X0-F1
#
_entry.id   AF-A0A938R1X0-F1
#
_cell.length_a   1.000
_cell.length_b   1.000
_cell.length_c   1.000
_cell.angle_alpha   90.00
_cell.angle_beta   90.00
_cell.angle_gamma   90.00
#
_symmetry.space_group_name_H-M   'P 1'
#
loop_
_entity.id
_entity.type
_entity.pdbx_description
1 polymer ?
#
loop_
_entity_poly.entity_id
_entity_poly.type
_entity_poly.pdbx_seq_one_letter_code
_entity_poly.pdbx_strand_id
1 'polypeptide(L)' 'MVRVVIDTNVLISAIFWTGKPKQVLNKVRREEITFLTSEFILEEIKDVLTREDKPFKLSREGVNYNA' A
#
# COMPACT_ATOMS: atom_id res chain seq x y z
N MET A 1 3.96 8.59 -20.14
CA MET A 1 3.98 8.43 -18.68
C MET A 1 3.62 7.00 -18.34
N VAL A 2 4.45 6.31 -17.53
CA VAL A 2 4.22 4.89 -17.19
C VAL A 2 3.19 4.80 -16.07
N ARG A 3 2.14 4.01 -16.29
CA ARG A 3 1.08 3.74 -15.31
C ARG A 3 1.26 2.32 -14.79
N VAL A 4 1.24 2.15 -13.48
CA VAL A 4 1.44 0.85 -12.83
C VAL A 4 0.34 0.59 -11.80
N VAL A 5 -0.10 -0.66 -11.73
CA VAL A 5 -0.84 -1.17 -10.58
C VAL A 5 0.20 -1.83 -9.67
N ILE A 6 0.26 -1.39 -8.41
CA ILE A 6 1.16 -1.97 -7.41
C ILE A 6 0.35 -3.00 -6.64
N ASP A 7 0.84 -4.25 -6.63
CA ASP A 7 0.27 -5.34 -5.85
C ASP A 7 0.22 -4.99 -4.35
N THR A 8 -0.79 -5.48 -3.65
CA THR A 8 -1.00 -5.25 -2.21
C THR A 8 0.22 -5.60 -1.38
N ASN A 9 0.87 -6.74 -1.63
CA ASN A 9 2.05 -7.15 -0.86
C ASN A 9 3.24 -6.24 -1.14
N VAL A 10 3.39 -5.76 -2.38
CA VAL A 10 4.46 -4.81 -2.74
C VAL A 10 4.21 -3.47 -2.06
N LEU A 11 2.97 -2.99 -2.04
CA LEU A 11 2.62 -1.72 -1.39
C LEU A 11 2.83 -1.79 0.12
N ILE A 12 2.32 -2.84 0.79
CA ILE A 12 2.52 -3.08 2.22
C ILE A 12 4.02 -3.19 2.53
N SER A 13 4.77 -3.94 1.71
CA SER A 13 6.22 -4.05 1.86
C SER A 13 6.93 -2.69 1.74
N ALA A 14 6.49 -1.84 0.81
CA ALA A 14 7.04 -0.50 0.60
C ALA A 14 6.72 0.49 1.72
N ILE A 15 5.62 0.27 2.46
CA ILE A 15 5.23 1.08 3.61
C ILE A 15 6.11 0.74 4.82
N PHE A 16 6.20 -0.55 5.18
CA PHE A 16 6.79 -0.98 6.46
C PHE A 16 8.27 -1.38 6.40
N TRP A 17 8.84 -1.67 5.23
CA TRP A 17 10.24 -2.08 5.09
C TRP A 17 11.01 -1.31 4.02
N THR A 18 12.32 -1.50 4.04
CA THR A 18 13.25 -0.99 3.01
C THR A 18 13.43 -2.00 1.87
N GLY A 19 14.08 -1.57 0.80
CA GLY A 19 14.45 -2.44 -0.33
C GLY A 19 13.71 -2.08 -1.62
N LYS A 20 13.61 -3.05 -2.54
CA LYS A 20 13.02 -2.84 -3.88
C LYS A 20 11.58 -2.30 -3.84
N PRO A 21 10.66 -2.77 -2.97
CA PRO A 21 9.32 -2.19 -2.87
C PRO A 21 9.34 -0.71 -2.50
N LYS A 22 10.21 -0.30 -1.56
CA LYS A 22 10.38 1.11 -1.19
C LYS A 22 10.84 1.96 -2.37
N GLN A 23 11.74 1.42 -3.21
CA GLN A 23 12.19 2.09 -4.42
C GLN A 23 11.05 2.32 -5.41
N VAL A 24 10.13 1.35 -5.57
CA VAL A 24 8.91 1.52 -6.39
C VAL A 24 8.07 2.68 -5.86
N LEU A 25 7.77 2.72 -4.57
CA LEU A 25 6.99 3.82 -3.98
C LEU A 25 7.71 5.18 -4.08
N ASN A 26 9.05 5.20 -3.99
CA ASN A 26 9.82 6.42 -4.21
C ASN A 26 9.72 6.94 -5.65
N LYS A 27 9.62 6.05 -6.66
CA LYS A 27 9.37 6.46 -8.05
C LYS A 27 8.00 7.11 -8.20
N VAL A 28 6.98 6.60 -7.52
CA VAL A 28 5.65 7.23 -7.46
C VAL A 28 5.74 8.64 -6.85
N ARG A 29 6.43 8.77 -5.70
CA ARG A 29 6.61 10.06 -5.01
C ARG A 29 7.40 11.10 -5.81
N ARG A 30 8.29 10.65 -6.71
CA ARG A 30 9.08 11.49 -7.62
C ARG A 30 8.37 11.75 -8.95
N GLU A 31 7.11 11.31 -9.08
CA GLU A 31 6.30 11.44 -10.30
C GLU A 31 6.92 10.75 -11.54
N GLU A 32 7.85 9.82 -11.33
CA GLU A 32 8.46 9.02 -12.43
C GLU A 32 7.47 8.00 -13.01
N ILE A 33 6.53 7.52 -12.17
CA ILE A 33 5.46 6.60 -12.53
C ILE A 33 4.16 7.01 -11.84
N THR A 34 3.02 6.76 -12.49
CA THR A 34 1.70 6.96 -11.89
C THR A 34 1.22 5.64 -11.27
N PHE A 35 0.98 5.64 -9.95
CA PHE A 35 0.34 4.53 -9.26
C PHE A 35 -1.18 4.60 -9.46
N LEU A 36 -1.74 3.51 -9.97
CA LEU A 36 -3.18 3.27 -10.07
C LEU A 36 -3.59 2.20 -9.07
N THR A 37 -4.71 2.42 -8.40
CA THR A 37 -5.34 1.43 -7.51
C THR A 37 -6.81 1.25 -7.90
N SER A 38 -7.47 0.29 -7.28
CA SER A 38 -8.90 0.02 -7.44
C SER A 38 -9.54 -0.24 -6.09
N GLU A 39 -10.87 -0.20 -6.01
CA GLU A 39 -11.60 -0.53 -4.79
C GLU A 39 -11.22 -1.92 -4.25
N PHE A 40 -11.06 -2.90 -5.14
CA PHE A 40 -10.65 -4.26 -4.76
C PHE A 40 -9.28 -4.30 -4.04
N ILE A 41 -8.30 -3.56 -4.55
CA ILE A 41 -6.96 -3.48 -3.93
C ILE A 41 -7.05 -2.70 -2.60
N LEU A 42 -7.87 -1.66 -2.53
CA LEU A 42 -8.08 -0.91 -1.29
C LEU A 42 -8.70 -1.78 -0.19
N GLU A 43 -9.69 -2.61 -0.50
CA GLU A 43 -10.28 -3.56 0.44
C GLU A 43 -9.24 -4.60 0.90
N GLU A 44 -8.43 -5.15 -0.01
CA GLU A 44 -7.36 -6.08 0.37
C GLU A 44 -6.33 -5.42 1.31
N ILE A 45 -5.98 -4.14 1.08
CA ILE A 45 -5.10 -3.38 1.97
C ILE A 45 -5.73 -3.24 3.36
N LYS A 46 -7.03 -2.91 3.46
CA LYS A 46 -7.73 -2.82 4.76
C LYS A 46 -7.72 -4.15 5.50
N ASP A 47 -7.97 -5.24 4.79
CA ASP A 47 -7.92 -6.59 5.35
C ASP A 47 -6.52 -6.93 5.86
N VAL A 48 -5.48 -6.70 5.07
CA VAL A 48 -4.09 -6.99 5.47
C VAL A 48 -3.66 -6.16 6.68
N LEU A 49 -4.06 -4.89 6.75
CA LEU A 49 -3.71 -3.99 7.86
C LEU A 49 -4.44 -4.28 9.18
N THR A 50 -5.51 -5.07 9.15
CA THR A 50 -6.30 -5.42 10.35
C THR A 50 -6.07 -6.85 10.83
N ARG A 51 -5.27 -7.65 10.11
CA ARG A 51 -4.94 -9.03 10.49
C ARG A 51 -4.07 -9.10 11.75
N GLU A 52 -4.45 -9.98 12.67
CA GLU A 52 -3.77 -10.15 13.96
C GLU A 52 -2.39 -10.82 13.85
N ASP A 53 -2.12 -11.58 12.78
CA ASP A 53 -0.84 -12.24 12.54
C ASP A 53 0.25 -11.29 12.02
N LYS A 54 -0.09 -10.03 11.72
CA LYS A 54 0.84 -9.06 11.15
C LYS A 54 1.52 -8.21 12.24
N PRO A 55 2.83 -7.90 12.08
CA PRO A 55 3.57 -7.07 13.04
C PRO A 55 3.18 -5.59 12.98
N PHE A 56 2.43 -5.18 11.96
CA PHE A 56 1.80 -3.87 11.81
C PHE A 56 0.29 -4.10 11.84
N LYS A 57 -0.40 -3.41 12.75
CA LYS A 57 -1.86 -3.51 12.86
C LYS A 57 -2.47 -2.14 13.07
N LEU A 58 -3.51 -1.86 12.31
CA LEU A 58 -4.42 -0.75 12.54
C LEU A 58 -5.71 -1.30 13.16
N SER A 59 -6.35 -0.49 14.01
CA SER A 59 -7.71 -0.81 14.43
C SER A 59 -8.65 -0.77 13.22
N ARG A 60 -9.76 -1.51 13.27
CA ARG A 60 -10.81 -1.43 12.24
C ARG A 60 -11.37 -0.01 12.05
N GLU A 61 -11.32 0.80 13.11
CA GLU A 61 -11.67 2.22 13.05
C GLU A 61 -10.61 3.02 12.29
N GLY A 62 -9.32 2.72 12.49
CA GLY A 62 -8.20 3.41 11.84
C GLY A 62 -8.12 3.20 10.33
N VAL A 63 -8.59 2.06 9.80
CA VAL A 63 -8.62 1.81 8.33
C VAL A 63 -9.81 2.45 7.61
N ASN A 64 -10.83 2.92 8.34
CA ASN A 64 -12.02 3.57 7.77
C ASN A 64 -12.05 5.08 8.04
N TYR A 65 -10.92 5.67 8.44
CA TYR A 65 -10.82 7.10 8.70
C TYR A 65 -10.91 7.87 7.37
N ASN A 66 -12.08 8.47 7.11
CA ASN A 66 -12.24 9.46 6.07
C ASN A 66 -11.69 10.79 6.61
N ALA A 67 -10.48 11.15 6.16
CA ALA A 67 -9.83 12.43 6.46
C ALA A 67 -10.50 13.60 5.74
#